data_AF-A0AAI8TT41-F1
#
_entry.id   AF-A0AAI8TT41-F1
#
_cell.length_a   1.000
_cell.length_b   1.000
_cell.length_c   1.000
_cell.angle_alpha   90.00
_cell.angle_beta   90.00
_cell.angle_gamma   90.00
#
_symmetry.space_group_name_H-M   'P 1'
#
loop_
_entity.id
_entity.type
_entity.pdbx_description
1 polymer ?
#
loop_
_entity_poly.entity_id
_entity_poly.type
_entity_poly.pdbx_seq_one_letter_code
_entity_poly.pdbx_strand_id
1 'polypeptide(L)'
;MSDRTRIPLWLWTLAVVAIVLLVVAVVGRYDGPSIRAIPADQSMTDDQAREVAEKTLLVWARERNAGNPVNLREMTCPDPPDSWVSRQLIGIEEGGTPPEWDIVALTGFARAGSTWTLNGLGRDHGGMFTLKIDDGRLRVCAMGPVPVPTD
;
A
#
# COMPACT_ATOMS: atom_id res chain seq x y z
N MET A 1 -13.90 46.53 41.93
CA MET A 1 -14.60 46.64 40.63
C MET A 1 -14.06 45.53 39.75
N SER A 2 -14.73 44.37 39.71
CA SER A 2 -14.29 43.21 38.94
C SER A 2 -15.30 43.00 37.83
N ASP A 3 -15.01 43.58 36.68
CA ASP A 3 -15.81 43.37 35.48
C ASP A 3 -15.45 41.97 34.96
N ARG A 4 -16.21 40.97 35.42
CA ARG A 4 -16.16 39.63 34.83
C ARG A 4 -16.69 39.78 33.41
N THR A 5 -15.78 39.81 32.45
CA THR A 5 -16.03 39.72 31.01
C THR A 5 -16.97 38.55 30.74
N ARG A 6 -18.29 38.84 30.69
CA ARG A 6 -19.28 37.86 30.24
C ARG A 6 -19.10 37.75 28.74
N ILE A 7 -18.41 36.68 28.31
CA ILE A 7 -18.29 36.36 26.89
C ILE A 7 -19.71 36.23 26.35
N PRO A 8 -20.13 37.10 25.43
CA PRO A 8 -21.49 37.11 24.93
C PRO A 8 -21.78 35.80 24.17
N LEU A 9 -23.00 35.29 24.32
CA LEU A 9 -23.43 33.96 23.85
C LEU A 9 -23.13 33.69 22.35
N TRP A 10 -23.14 34.74 21.53
CA TRP A 10 -22.87 34.65 20.09
C TRP A 10 -21.42 34.24 19.77
N LEU A 11 -20.45 34.58 20.62
CA LEU A 11 -19.06 34.14 20.48
C LEU A 11 -18.92 32.64 20.74
N TRP A 12 -19.71 32.08 21.66
CA TRP A 12 -19.76 30.64 21.89
C TRP A 12 -20.32 29.89 20.69
N THR A 13 -21.39 30.39 20.08
CA THR A 13 -21.93 29.79 18.85
C THR A 13 -20.93 29.85 17.69
N LEU A 14 -20.19 30.95 17.52
CA LEU A 14 -19.16 31.03 16.48
C LEU A 14 -18.00 30.07 16.75
N ALA A 15 -17.56 29.93 18.00
CA ALA A 15 -16.52 28.99 18.36
C ALA A 15 -16.93 27.54 18.06
N VAL A 16 -18.16 27.15 18.40
CA VAL A 16 -18.69 25.82 18.09
C VAL A 16 -18.76 25.57 16.58
N VAL A 17 -19.25 26.53 15.81
CA VAL A 17 -19.29 26.42 14.34
C VAL A 17 -17.89 26.29 13.75
N ALA A 18 -16.93 27.09 14.22
CA ALA A 18 -15.54 27.00 13.78
C ALA A 18 -14.91 25.64 14.10
N ILE A 19 -15.17 25.08 15.28
CA ILE A 19 -14.69 23.74 15.67
C ILE A 19 -15.32 22.66 14.78
N VAL A 20 -16.63 22.73 14.52
CA VAL A 20 -17.30 21.77 13.63
C VAL A 20 -16.74 21.85 12.21
N LEU A 21 -16.55 23.06 11.68
CA LEU A 21 -15.94 23.26 10.35
C LEU A 21 -14.49 22.77 10.31
N LEU A 22 -13.72 22.95 11.38
CA LEU A 22 -12.37 22.39 11.50
C LEU A 22 -12.41 20.87 11.48
N VAL A 23 -13.30 20.24 12.26
CA VAL A 23 -13.46 18.77 12.28
C VAL A 23 -13.87 18.27 10.90
N VAL A 24 -14.83 18.90 10.23
CA VAL A 24 -15.24 18.54 8.86
C VAL A 24 -14.10 18.73 7.87
N ALA A 25 -13.32 19.81 7.97
CA ALA A 25 -12.18 20.05 7.09
C ALA A 25 -11.05 19.03 7.32
N VAL A 26 -10.79 18.65 8.57
CA VAL A 26 -9.77 17.65 8.92
C VAL A 26 -10.21 16.25 8.48
N VAL A 27 -11.46 15.87 8.74
CA VAL A 27 -12.03 14.57 8.35
C VAL A 27 -12.22 14.48 6.83
N GLY A 28 -12.57 15.59 6.18
CA GLY A 28 -12.75 15.67 4.73
C GLY A 28 -11.45 15.67 3.93
N ARG A 29 -10.29 15.90 4.58
CA ARG A 29 -8.96 15.87 3.95
C ARG A 29 -8.42 14.44 3.83
N TYR A 30 -9.25 13.52 3.37
CA TYR A 30 -8.76 12.23 2.91
C TYR A 30 -8.45 12.35 1.42
N ASP A 31 -7.20 12.70 1.11
CA ASP A 31 -6.73 12.89 -0.28
C ASP A 31 -6.61 11.55 -1.05
N GLY A 32 -7.00 10.42 -0.44
CA GLY A 32 -6.85 9.08 -0.99
C GLY A 32 -5.38 8.64 -1.04
N PRO A 33 -5.09 7.52 -1.72
CA PRO A 33 -3.71 7.11 -1.95
C PRO A 33 -3.04 8.09 -2.92
N SER A 34 -1.81 8.50 -2.57
CA SER A 34 -1.01 9.41 -3.41
C SER A 34 -0.37 8.70 -4.61
N ILE A 35 -0.39 7.37 -4.61
CA ILE A 35 -0.04 6.54 -5.74
C ILE A 35 -1.21 5.64 -6.15
N ARG A 36 -1.12 5.03 -7.33
CA ARG A 36 -2.06 4.01 -7.79
C ARG A 36 -1.31 2.77 -8.22
N ALA A 37 -1.95 1.61 -8.04
CA ALA A 37 -1.45 0.36 -8.61
C ALA A 37 -1.29 0.50 -10.13
N ILE A 38 -0.25 -0.12 -10.68
CA ILE A 38 0.12 0.07 -12.09
C ILE A 38 -0.93 -0.63 -12.97
N PRO A 39 -1.47 0.04 -13.99
CA PRO A 39 -2.39 -0.59 -14.94
C PRO A 39 -1.76 -1.84 -15.58
N ALA A 40 -2.53 -2.91 -15.66
CA ALA A 40 -2.07 -4.18 -16.21
C ALA A 40 -3.21 -4.91 -16.93
N ASP A 41 -2.85 -5.59 -18.02
CA ASP A 41 -3.78 -6.40 -18.81
C ASP A 41 -3.14 -7.73 -19.19
N GLN A 42 -3.95 -8.77 -19.36
CA GLN A 42 -3.51 -10.09 -19.80
C GLN A 42 -2.99 -10.07 -21.26
N SER A 43 -3.44 -9.10 -22.06
CA SER A 43 -3.01 -8.88 -23.44
C SER A 43 -1.60 -8.30 -23.56
N MET A 44 -0.97 -7.90 -22.46
CA MET A 44 0.41 -7.41 -22.47
C MET A 44 1.37 -8.48 -23.01
N THR A 45 2.42 -8.03 -23.69
CA THR A 45 3.54 -8.91 -24.04
C THR A 45 4.27 -9.36 -22.77
N ASP A 46 5.05 -10.44 -22.84
CA ASP A 46 5.79 -10.94 -21.69
C ASP A 46 6.77 -9.90 -21.14
N ASP A 47 7.40 -9.11 -22.00
CA ASP A 47 8.33 -8.07 -21.58
C ASP A 47 7.61 -6.90 -20.88
N GLN A 48 6.46 -6.48 -21.40
CA GLN A 48 5.62 -5.46 -20.75
C GLN A 48 5.11 -5.94 -19.39
N ALA A 49 4.61 -7.18 -19.34
CA ALA A 49 4.10 -7.77 -18.10
C ALA A 49 5.21 -7.92 -17.06
N ARG A 50 6.40 -8.35 -17.47
CA ARG A 50 7.59 -8.42 -16.60
C ARG A 50 7.95 -7.04 -16.05
N GLU A 51 8.07 -6.03 -16.91
CA GLU A 51 8.41 -4.67 -16.51
C GLU A 51 7.39 -4.10 -15.52
N VAL A 52 6.10 -4.32 -15.77
CA VAL A 52 5.02 -3.89 -14.87
C VAL A 52 5.08 -4.63 -13.53
N ALA A 53 5.35 -5.94 -13.53
CA ALA A 53 5.50 -6.72 -12.30
C ALA A 53 6.68 -6.23 -11.45
N GLU A 54 7.83 -6.01 -12.08
CA GLU A 54 9.05 -5.51 -11.41
C GLU A 54 8.81 -4.14 -10.78
N LYS A 55 8.26 -3.19 -11.56
CA LYS A 55 7.94 -1.85 -11.07
C LYS A 55 6.90 -1.87 -9.95
N THR A 56 5.87 -2.70 -10.08
CA THR A 56 4.83 -2.85 -9.05
C THR A 56 5.44 -3.31 -7.73
N LEU A 57 6.32 -4.32 -7.77
CA LEU A 57 6.95 -4.85 -6.57
C LEU A 57 7.93 -3.85 -5.94
N LEU A 58 8.71 -3.12 -6.73
CA LEU A 58 9.62 -2.08 -6.23
C LEU A 58 8.85 -0.93 -5.57
N VAL A 59 7.76 -0.47 -6.17
CA VAL A 59 6.91 0.58 -5.58
C VAL A 59 6.25 0.08 -4.30
N TRP A 60 5.74 -1.16 -4.29
CA TRP A 60 5.17 -1.76 -3.09
C TRP A 60 6.19 -1.81 -1.94
N ALA A 61 7.42 -2.25 -2.21
CA ALA A 61 8.49 -2.30 -1.21
C ALA A 61 8.85 -0.91 -0.68
N ARG A 62 8.93 0.11 -1.56
CA ARG A 62 9.16 1.50 -1.16
C ARG A 62 8.08 2.00 -0.19
N GLU A 63 6.81 1.80 -0.51
CA GLU A 63 5.70 2.28 0.34
C GLU A 63 5.61 1.52 1.67
N ARG A 64 5.95 0.22 1.64
CA ARG A 64 6.10 -0.60 2.84
C ARG A 64 7.21 -0.05 3.74
N ASN A 65 8.38 0.29 3.18
CA ASN A 65 9.47 0.92 3.94
C ASN A 65 9.11 2.32 4.44
N ALA A 66 8.30 3.07 3.68
CA ALA A 66 7.79 4.37 4.10
C ALA A 66 6.70 4.29 5.20
N GLY A 67 6.21 3.08 5.51
CA GLY A 67 5.15 2.88 6.50
C GLY A 67 3.85 3.60 6.14
N ASN A 68 3.53 3.75 4.85
CA ASN A 68 2.32 4.44 4.40
C ASN A 68 1.17 3.43 4.19
N PRO A 69 0.24 3.27 5.15
CA PRO A 69 -0.81 2.24 5.07
C PRO A 69 -1.76 2.47 3.89
N VAL A 70 -2.04 3.73 3.54
CA VAL A 70 -3.01 4.08 2.49
C VAL A 70 -2.47 3.67 1.12
N ASN A 71 -1.22 4.00 0.84
CA ASN A 71 -0.55 3.62 -0.40
C ASN A 71 -0.30 2.12 -0.46
N LEU A 72 0.11 1.51 0.65
CA LEU A 72 0.36 0.08 0.69
C LEU A 72 -0.93 -0.73 0.47
N ARG A 73 -2.07 -0.27 0.99
CA ARG A 73 -3.38 -0.86 0.74
C ARG A 73 -3.81 -0.75 -0.73
N GLU A 74 -3.54 0.37 -1.39
CA GLU A 74 -3.79 0.52 -2.83
C GLU A 74 -2.96 -0.47 -3.67
N MET A 75 -1.72 -0.74 -3.25
CA MET A 75 -0.80 -1.64 -3.96
C MET A 75 -0.98 -3.12 -3.60
N THR A 76 -1.72 -3.43 -2.53
CA THR A 76 -1.97 -4.79 -2.04
C THR A 76 -3.33 -5.29 -2.53
N CYS A 77 -3.46 -6.59 -2.77
CA CYS A 77 -4.74 -7.19 -3.16
C CYS A 77 -5.80 -6.95 -2.06
N PRO A 78 -7.09 -6.71 -2.42
CA PRO A 78 -8.13 -6.40 -1.42
C PRO A 78 -8.37 -7.52 -0.39
N ASP A 79 -8.32 -8.77 -0.83
CA ASP A 79 -8.48 -9.97 0.00
C ASP A 79 -7.21 -10.85 -0.10
N PRO A 80 -6.08 -10.41 0.48
CA PRO A 80 -4.83 -11.15 0.38
C PRO A 80 -4.88 -12.37 1.32
N PRO A 81 -4.30 -13.52 0.92
CA PRO A 81 -4.16 -14.65 1.84
C PRO A 81 -3.25 -14.28 3.02
N ASP A 82 -3.36 -15.03 4.13
CA ASP A 82 -2.42 -14.87 5.25
C ASP A 82 -0.99 -15.24 4.78
N SER A 83 -0.16 -14.22 4.65
CA SER A 83 1.19 -14.31 4.12
C SER A 83 2.02 -13.17 4.69
N TRP A 84 3.31 -13.15 4.38
CA TRP A 84 4.17 -12.06 4.81
C TRP A 84 3.66 -10.69 4.32
N VAL A 85 3.10 -10.61 3.10
CA VAL A 85 2.56 -9.38 2.50
C VAL A 85 1.41 -8.80 3.32
N SER A 86 0.38 -9.61 3.63
CA SER A 86 -0.77 -9.14 4.40
C SER A 86 -0.39 -8.79 5.83
N ARG A 87 0.54 -9.52 6.44
CA ARG A 87 1.09 -9.17 7.75
C ARG A 87 1.88 -7.86 7.76
N GLN A 88 2.57 -7.50 6.67
CA GLN A 88 3.21 -6.16 6.58
C GLN A 88 2.16 -5.05 6.58
N LEU A 89 1.09 -5.20 5.80
CA LEU A 89 0.01 -4.21 5.74
C LEU A 89 -0.67 -4.05 7.10
N ILE A 90 -1.08 -5.15 7.73
CA ILE A 90 -1.72 -5.15 9.06
C ILE A 90 -0.81 -4.47 10.08
N GLY A 91 0.47 -4.86 10.14
CA GLY A 91 1.41 -4.28 11.10
C GLY A 91 1.59 -2.76 10.95
N ILE A 92 1.59 -2.25 9.72
CA ILE A 92 1.67 -0.80 9.47
C ILE A 92 0.35 -0.11 9.82
N GLU A 93 -0.79 -0.72 9.50
CA GLU A 93 -2.12 -0.19 9.87
C GLU A 93 -2.32 -0.09 11.38
N GLU A 94 -1.71 -1.01 12.14
CA GLU A 94 -1.66 -1.00 13.61
C GLU A 94 -0.63 0.00 14.19
N GLY A 95 0.08 0.76 13.34
CA GLY A 95 1.04 1.78 13.73
C GLY A 95 2.48 1.27 13.92
N GLY A 96 2.77 0.05 13.50
CA GLY A 96 4.12 -0.49 13.49
C GLY A 96 5.00 0.12 12.40
N THR A 97 6.30 0.24 12.70
CA THR A 97 7.32 0.61 11.71
C THR A 97 8.06 -0.64 11.29
N PRO A 98 7.95 -1.07 10.02
CA PRO A 98 8.58 -2.29 9.59
C PRO A 98 10.10 -2.06 9.35
N PRO A 99 10.97 -3.04 9.62
CA PRO A 99 12.41 -2.90 9.41
C PRO A 99 12.71 -2.74 7.93
N GLU A 100 13.62 -1.85 7.53
CA GLU A 100 13.95 -1.57 6.13
C GLU A 100 14.23 -2.87 5.35
N TRP A 101 13.61 -2.99 4.18
CA TRP A 101 13.79 -4.13 3.29
C TRP A 101 13.93 -3.64 1.86
N ASP A 102 15.15 -3.62 1.36
CA ASP A 102 15.47 -3.25 -0.02
C ASP A 102 15.52 -4.48 -0.90
N ILE A 103 14.83 -4.40 -2.05
CA ILE A 103 14.96 -5.38 -3.11
C ILE A 103 16.25 -5.08 -3.88
N VAL A 104 17.17 -6.04 -3.85
CA VAL A 104 18.46 -5.95 -4.55
C VAL A 104 18.45 -6.69 -5.88
N ALA A 105 17.52 -7.65 -6.05
CA ALA A 105 17.37 -8.40 -7.30
C ALA A 105 15.91 -8.84 -7.53
N LEU A 106 15.54 -8.87 -8.81
CA LEU A 106 14.26 -9.36 -9.33
C LEU A 106 14.53 -10.44 -10.38
N THR A 107 13.91 -11.61 -10.25
CA THR A 107 14.15 -12.75 -11.16
C THR A 107 12.91 -13.63 -11.30
N GLY A 108 12.95 -14.61 -12.20
CA GLY A 108 11.96 -15.70 -12.22
C GLY A 108 10.53 -15.27 -12.54
N PHE A 109 10.37 -14.26 -13.41
CA PHE A 109 9.05 -13.83 -13.85
C PHE A 109 8.31 -14.96 -14.58
N ALA A 110 7.09 -15.24 -14.15
CA ALA A 110 6.16 -16.13 -14.84
C ALA A 110 4.73 -15.55 -14.75
N ARG A 111 3.87 -15.91 -15.70
CA ARG A 111 2.47 -15.47 -15.71
C ARG A 111 1.53 -16.56 -16.18
N ALA A 112 0.36 -16.61 -15.56
CA ALA A 112 -0.76 -17.46 -15.95
C ALA A 112 -2.05 -16.63 -15.85
N GLY A 113 -2.55 -16.17 -17.01
CA GLY A 113 -3.71 -15.27 -17.07
C GLY A 113 -3.49 -14.00 -16.25
N SER A 114 -4.39 -13.74 -15.30
CA SER A 114 -4.33 -12.58 -14.40
C SER A 114 -3.38 -12.75 -13.21
N THR A 115 -2.77 -13.92 -13.01
CA THR A 115 -1.92 -14.22 -11.86
C THR A 115 -0.48 -14.33 -12.29
N TRP A 116 0.38 -13.46 -11.75
CA TRP A 116 1.77 -13.35 -12.12
C TRP A 116 2.66 -13.65 -10.91
N THR A 117 3.86 -14.12 -11.15
CA THR A 117 4.85 -14.39 -10.12
C THR A 117 6.19 -13.77 -10.48
N LEU A 118 6.89 -13.26 -9.47
CA LEU A 118 8.22 -12.70 -9.59
C LEU A 118 8.97 -12.91 -8.27
N ASN A 119 10.25 -13.28 -8.34
CA ASN A 119 11.08 -13.38 -7.15
C ASN A 119 11.58 -11.99 -6.77
N GLY A 120 11.37 -11.59 -5.51
CA GLY A 120 11.94 -10.40 -4.91
C GLY A 120 12.97 -10.80 -3.86
N LEU A 121 14.23 -10.47 -4.10
CA LEU A 121 15.34 -10.83 -3.22
C LEU A 121 15.91 -9.57 -2.58
N GLY A 122 15.90 -9.52 -1.25
CA GLY A 122 16.69 -8.57 -0.46
C GLY A 122 18.04 -9.17 -0.07
N ARG A 123 18.79 -8.45 0.77
CA ARG A 123 20.14 -8.87 1.20
C ARG A 123 20.12 -10.16 2.01
N ASP A 124 19.23 -10.24 2.99
CA ASP A 124 19.19 -11.35 3.95
C ASP A 124 17.98 -12.28 3.72
N HIS A 125 16.95 -11.77 3.05
CA HIS A 125 15.66 -12.45 2.89
C HIS A 125 15.06 -12.16 1.52
N GLY A 126 14.33 -13.13 0.97
CA GLY A 126 13.62 -13.01 -0.29
C GLY A 126 12.55 -14.08 -0.45
N GLY A 127 11.71 -13.92 -1.46
CA GLY A 127 10.61 -14.84 -1.71
C GLY A 127 10.02 -14.68 -3.11
N MET A 128 9.19 -15.64 -3.50
CA MET A 128 8.37 -15.52 -4.69
C MET A 128 7.11 -14.74 -4.34
N PHE A 129 6.93 -13.60 -5.01
CA PHE A 129 5.74 -12.77 -4.90
C PHE A 129 4.69 -13.25 -5.87
N THR A 130 3.46 -13.38 -5.38
CA THR A 130 2.27 -13.55 -6.22
C THR A 130 1.62 -12.19 -6.41
N LEU A 131 1.42 -11.80 -7.66
CA LEU A 131 0.73 -10.60 -8.08
C LEU A 131 -0.54 -10.97 -8.84
N LYS A 132 -1.57 -10.14 -8.75
CA LYS A 132 -2.83 -10.36 -9.46
C LYS A 132 -3.31 -9.08 -10.10
N ILE A 133 -3.82 -9.20 -11.32
CA ILE A 133 -4.60 -8.13 -11.96
C ILE A 133 -5.97 -8.11 -11.29
N ASP A 134 -6.28 -6.99 -10.65
CA ASP A 134 -7.53 -6.69 -9.98
C ASP A 134 -7.98 -5.29 -10.39
N ASP A 135 -9.20 -5.18 -10.93
CA ASP A 135 -9.73 -3.94 -11.50
C ASP A 135 -8.78 -3.26 -12.51
N GLY A 136 -8.19 -4.06 -13.41
CA GLY A 136 -7.25 -3.59 -14.45
C GLY A 136 -5.91 -3.07 -13.92
N ARG A 137 -5.58 -3.35 -12.65
CA ARG A 137 -4.31 -2.96 -12.02
C ARG A 137 -3.61 -4.14 -11.40
N LEU A 138 -2.29 -4.17 -11.49
CA LEU A 138 -1.49 -5.21 -10.86
C LEU A 138 -1.23 -4.88 -9.39
N ARG A 139 -1.58 -5.81 -8.50
CA ARG A 139 -1.41 -5.68 -7.05
C ARG A 139 -0.60 -6.85 -6.48
N VAL A 140 0.10 -6.62 -5.38
CA VAL A 140 0.85 -7.65 -4.66
C VAL A 140 -0.09 -8.37 -3.70
N CYS A 141 -0.21 -9.70 -3.80
CA CYS A 141 -1.14 -10.47 -2.98
C CYS A 141 -0.43 -11.25 -1.86
N ALA A 142 0.70 -11.90 -2.18
CA ALA A 142 1.34 -12.82 -1.27
C ALA A 142 2.85 -12.92 -1.53
N MET A 143 3.58 -13.41 -0.53
CA MET A 143 4.96 -13.87 -0.66
C MET A 143 5.07 -15.27 -0.08
N GLY A 144 5.66 -16.18 -0.84
CA GLY A 144 5.97 -17.55 -0.45
C GLY A 144 7.43 -17.92 -0.73
N PRO A 145 7.81 -19.18 -0.46
CA PRO A 145 9.13 -19.70 -0.80
C PRO A 145 9.43 -19.56 -2.29
N VAL A 146 10.68 -19.27 -2.63
CA VAL A 146 11.14 -19.40 -4.02
C VAL A 146 11.13 -20.88 -4.39
N PRO A 147 10.52 -21.28 -5.52
CA PRO A 147 10.53 -22.67 -5.96
C PRO A 147 11.97 -23.16 -6.12
N VAL A 148 12.27 -24.32 -5.52
CA VAL A 148 13.53 -25.02 -5.81
C VAL A 148 13.29 -25.85 -7.08
N PRO A 149 14.16 -25.76 -8.10
CA PRO A 149 14.07 -26.66 -9.24
C PRO A 149 14.09 -28.10 -8.74
N THR A 150 13.07 -28.87 -9.11
CA THR A 150 13.11 -30.33 -8.98
C THR A 150 13.68 -30.87 -10.28
N ASP A 151 14.87 -31.48 -10.21
CA ASP A 151 15.49 -32.20 -11.32
C ASP A 151 14.58 -33.31 -11.89
#